data_AF-N9DSN7-F1
#
_entry.id   AF-N9DSN7-F1
#
_cell.length_a   1.000
_cell.length_b   1.000
_cell.length_c   1.000
_cell.angle_alpha   90.00
_cell.angle_beta   90.00
_cell.angle_gamma   90.00
#
_symmetry.space_group_name_H-M   'P 1'
#
loop_
_entity.id
_entity.type
_entity.pdbx_description
1 polymer ?
#
loop_
_entity_poly.entity_id
_entity_poly.type
_entity_poly.pdbx_seq_one_letter_code
_entity_poly.pdbx_strand_id
1 'polypeptide(L)'
;MENKADGTYRIRGEKTGSMSSFAQVNRDWKTLIAGQPAADQAISPNIVYRSQLAKKQKIKTVQIQEIIETFVSRRSISKIAAGPLHNGFDVQFITHPNAIQVNQPIQFKVLNNQKGIKGFNAEILVQTTDYSRDTKVLKTVTSDEQGVLNFSLAEKGNIC
;
A
#
# COMPACT_ATOMS: atom_id res chain seq x y z
N MET A 1 -6.77 29.41 -10.19
CA MET A 1 -8.07 28.74 -10.40
C MET A 1 -8.55 28.30 -9.03
N GLU A 2 -9.50 29.02 -8.43
CA GLU A 2 -9.95 28.76 -7.05
C GLU A 2 -11.13 27.79 -7.08
N ASN A 3 -10.96 26.59 -6.51
CA ASN A 3 -12.05 25.61 -6.42
C ASN A 3 -13.00 25.99 -5.27
N LYS A 4 -14.24 26.37 -5.62
CA LYS A 4 -15.27 26.80 -4.67
C LYS A 4 -16.28 25.70 -4.30
N ALA A 5 -16.12 24.47 -4.80
CA ALA A 5 -17.01 23.37 -4.46
C ALA A 5 -16.59 22.69 -3.15
N ASP A 6 -17.56 22.39 -2.30
CA ASP A 6 -17.35 21.54 -1.12
C ASP A 6 -17.28 20.07 -1.56
N GLY A 7 -16.36 19.30 -0.97
CA GLY A 7 -16.13 17.90 -1.29
C GLY A 7 -14.68 17.47 -1.18
N THR A 8 -14.44 16.17 -1.34
CA THR A 8 -13.10 15.58 -1.45
C THR A 8 -12.86 15.11 -2.88
N TYR A 9 -11.75 15.53 -3.46
CA TYR A 9 -11.19 15.00 -4.69
C TYR A 9 -10.09 14.00 -4.34
N ARG A 10 -10.01 12.90 -5.08
CA ARG A 10 -8.96 11.89 -4.96
C ARG A 10 -8.23 11.83 -6.30
N ILE A 11 -6.92 11.99 -6.25
CA ILE A 11 -6.03 11.86 -7.40
C ILE A 11 -5.18 10.61 -7.13
N ARG A 12 -5.15 9.68 -8.08
CA ARG A 12 -4.41 8.43 -7.94
C ARG A 12 -3.45 8.26 -9.10
N GLY A 13 -2.17 8.11 -8.78
CA GLY A 13 -1.15 7.63 -9.71
C GLY A 13 -0.86 6.16 -9.42
N GLU A 14 -0.84 5.34 -10.46
CA GLU A 14 -0.44 3.93 -10.35
C GLU A 14 0.73 3.64 -11.26
N LYS A 15 1.73 2.95 -10.74
CA LYS A 15 2.82 2.38 -11.52
C LYS A 15 2.99 0.92 -11.16
N THR A 16 2.85 0.08 -12.17
CA THR A 16 2.95 -1.37 -12.00
C THR A 16 4.32 -1.83 -12.49
N GLY A 17 5.09 -2.43 -11.59
CA GLY A 17 6.37 -3.04 -11.89
C GLY A 17 6.24 -4.36 -12.66
N SER A 18 7.37 -4.83 -13.18
CA SER A 18 7.45 -6.13 -13.85
C SER A 18 7.12 -7.28 -12.89
N MET A 19 6.38 -8.26 -13.39
CA MET A 19 6.06 -9.46 -12.63
C MET A 19 7.29 -10.36 -12.52
N SER A 20 7.66 -10.71 -11.29
CA SER A 20 8.70 -11.70 -10.99
C SER A 20 8.06 -13.03 -10.59
N SER A 21 8.62 -14.14 -11.06
CA SER A 21 8.15 -15.48 -10.68
C SER A 21 9.16 -16.16 -9.77
N PHE A 22 8.67 -16.97 -8.84
CA PHE A 22 9.49 -17.76 -7.92
C PHE A 22 8.94 -19.18 -7.85
N ALA A 23 9.83 -20.17 -7.77
CA ALA A 23 9.46 -21.57 -7.56
C ALA A 23 10.04 -22.06 -6.23
N GLN A 24 9.27 -22.84 -5.49
CA GLN A 24 9.76 -23.43 -4.24
C GLN A 24 10.53 -24.71 -4.57
N VAL A 25 11.84 -24.75 -4.40
CA VAL A 25 12.70 -25.92 -4.65
C VAL A 25 13.39 -26.29 -3.35
N ASN A 26 13.29 -27.55 -2.91
CA ASN A 26 13.85 -28.02 -1.63
C ASN A 26 13.45 -27.17 -0.41
N ARG A 27 12.19 -26.67 -0.42
CA ARG A 27 11.60 -25.74 0.57
C ARG A 27 12.08 -24.28 0.48
N ASP A 28 13.08 -23.97 -0.35
CA ASP A 28 13.56 -22.61 -0.59
C ASP A 28 12.88 -21.96 -1.79
N TRP A 29 12.62 -20.66 -1.73
CA TRP A 29 12.09 -19.90 -2.87
C TRP A 29 13.22 -19.41 -3.75
N LYS A 30 13.22 -19.83 -5.01
CA LYS A 30 14.20 -19.44 -6.03
C LYS A 30 13.54 -18.65 -7.14
N THR A 31 14.25 -17.68 -7.71
CA THR A 31 13.76 -16.90 -8.85
C THR A 31 13.57 -17.83 -10.05
N LEU A 32 12.37 -17.81 -10.63
CA LEU A 32 12.01 -18.61 -11.79
C LEU A 32 12.22 -17.82 -13.07
N ILE A 33 13.10 -18.33 -13.93
CA ILE A 33 13.33 -17.80 -15.26
C ILE A 33 12.64 -18.69 -16.30
N ALA A 34 11.85 -18.06 -17.19
CA ALA A 34 11.11 -18.78 -18.23
C ALA A 34 12.00 -19.23 -19.40
N GLY A 35 13.14 -18.58 -19.60
CA GLY A 35 14.10 -18.90 -20.66
C GLY A 35 14.87 -20.20 -20.42
N GLN A 36 15.95 -20.38 -21.19
CA GLN A 36 16.92 -21.47 -20.99
C GLN A 36 18.21 -20.89 -20.39
N PRO A 37 18.97 -21.70 -19.63
CA PRO A 37 20.31 -21.29 -19.21
C PRO A 37 21.21 -21.08 -20.43
N ALA A 38 22.07 -20.07 -20.36
CA ALA A 38 23.17 -19.94 -21.31
C ALA A 38 24.16 -21.09 -21.07
N ALA A 39 24.62 -21.75 -22.14
CA ALA A 39 25.44 -22.96 -22.05
C ALA A 39 26.76 -22.75 -21.29
N ASP A 40 27.33 -21.54 -21.37
CA ASP A 40 28.67 -21.23 -20.87
C ASP A 40 28.69 -20.35 -19.60
N GLN A 41 27.54 -20.17 -18.95
CA GLN A 41 27.45 -19.33 -17.75
C GLN A 41 27.05 -20.16 -16.52
N ALA A 42 27.79 -19.95 -15.43
CA ALA A 42 27.44 -20.50 -14.14
C ALA A 42 26.08 -19.96 -13.68
N ILE A 43 25.16 -20.87 -13.37
CA ILE A 43 23.82 -20.53 -12.89
C ILE A 43 23.91 -20.17 -11.40
N SER A 44 23.39 -19.00 -11.02
CA SER A 44 23.28 -18.62 -9.61
C SER A 44 22.45 -19.63 -8.83
N PRO A 45 22.85 -20.03 -7.61
CA PRO A 45 22.12 -21.01 -6.80
C PRO A 45 20.68 -20.56 -6.46
N ASN A 46 20.38 -19.26 -6.57
CA ASN A 46 19.07 -18.66 -6.30
C ASN A 46 18.16 -18.59 -7.54
N ILE A 47 18.61 -19.13 -8.69
CA ILE A 47 17.84 -19.15 -9.94
C ILE A 47 17.47 -20.59 -10.27
N VAL A 48 16.27 -20.77 -10.83
CA VAL A 48 15.82 -22.03 -11.44
C VAL A 48 15.11 -21.74 -12.75
N TYR A 49 15.33 -22.59 -13.75
CA TYR A 49 14.69 -22.47 -15.04
C TYR A 49 13.42 -23.30 -15.11
N ARG A 50 12.42 -22.82 -15.86
CA ARG A 50 11.14 -23.52 -16.00
C ARG A 50 11.30 -24.93 -16.56
N SER A 51 12.28 -25.17 -17.44
CA SER A 51 12.62 -26.48 -17.99
C SER A 51 13.09 -27.49 -16.94
N GLN A 52 13.57 -27.03 -15.79
CA GLN A 52 14.10 -27.86 -14.70
C GLN A 52 13.04 -28.19 -13.64
N LEU A 53 11.84 -27.60 -13.74
CA LEU A 53 10.79 -27.80 -12.75
C LEU A 53 9.93 -29.03 -13.05
N ALA A 54 9.58 -29.77 -12.00
CA ALA A 54 8.56 -30.80 -12.10
C ALA A 54 7.18 -30.18 -12.41
N LYS A 55 6.31 -30.93 -13.12
CA LYS A 55 4.98 -30.45 -13.57
C LYS A 55 4.07 -29.89 -12.47
N LYS A 56 4.31 -30.24 -11.20
CA LYS A 56 3.49 -29.81 -10.04
C LYS A 56 4.26 -28.91 -9.06
N GLN A 57 5.33 -28.26 -9.51
CA GLN A 57 6.08 -27.38 -8.63
C GLN A 57 5.22 -26.20 -8.16
N LYS A 58 5.33 -25.84 -6.88
CA LYS A 58 4.72 -24.62 -6.35
C LYS A 58 5.42 -23.40 -6.94
N ILE A 59 4.66 -22.58 -7.66
CA ILE A 59 5.13 -21.31 -8.26
C ILE A 59 4.33 -20.17 -7.63
N LYS A 60 5.00 -19.07 -7.31
CA LYS A 60 4.41 -17.79 -6.91
C LYS A 60 4.84 -16.70 -7.86
N THR A 61 3.92 -15.81 -8.21
CA THR A 61 4.22 -14.57 -8.90
C THR A 61 4.12 -13.42 -7.92
N VAL A 62 5.03 -12.47 -8.05
CA VAL A 62 5.07 -11.24 -7.27
C VAL A 62 5.09 -10.09 -8.26
N GLN A 63 4.19 -9.14 -8.05
CA GLN A 63 4.17 -7.89 -8.79
C GLN A 63 4.22 -6.75 -7.78
N ILE A 64 5.10 -5.80 -8.03
CA ILE A 64 5.20 -4.59 -7.23
C ILE A 64 4.27 -3.57 -7.87
N GLN A 65 3.38 -2.98 -7.08
CA GLN A 65 2.53 -1.87 -7.50
C GLN A 65 2.85 -0.67 -6.61
N GLU A 66 3.23 0.45 -7.22
CA GLU A 66 3.41 1.73 -6.57
C GLU A 66 2.11 2.52 -6.78
N ILE A 67 1.46 2.91 -5.68
CA ILE A 67 0.23 3.70 -5.70
C ILE A 67 0.51 4.98 -4.93
N ILE A 68 0.29 6.13 -5.57
CA ILE A 68 0.36 7.45 -4.94
C ILE A 68 -1.04 8.04 -4.96
N GLU A 69 -1.57 8.37 -3.78
CA GLU A 69 -2.91 8.91 -3.64
C GLU A 69 -2.87 10.27 -2.97
N THR A 70 -3.50 11.26 -3.60
CA THR A 70 -3.62 12.61 -3.05
C THR A 70 -5.09 12.93 -2.85
N PHE A 71 -5.44 13.34 -1.63
CA PHE A 71 -6.79 13.72 -1.26
C PHE A 71 -6.82 15.23 -1.05
N VAL A 72 -7.67 15.92 -1.79
CA VAL A 72 -7.88 17.37 -1.68
C VAL A 72 -9.31 17.59 -1.20
N SER A 73 -9.47 18.01 0.05
CA SER A 73 -10.79 18.12 0.69
C SER A 73 -11.16 19.55 1.06
N ARG A 74 -12.45 19.88 0.91
CA ARG A 74 -13.07 21.09 1.45
C ARG A 74 -14.40 20.75 2.14
N ARG A 75 -14.44 20.94 3.47
CA ARG A 75 -15.62 20.86 4.37
C ARG A 75 -16.41 19.54 4.43
N SER A 76 -16.41 18.70 3.41
CA SER A 76 -17.13 17.41 3.39
C SER A 76 -16.39 16.33 2.60
N ILE A 77 -16.57 15.05 2.97
CA ILE A 77 -16.11 13.92 2.15
C ILE A 77 -17.18 13.65 1.09
N SER A 78 -16.80 13.74 -0.19
CA SER A 78 -17.71 13.38 -1.28
C SER A 78 -17.90 11.85 -1.31
N LYS A 79 -19.08 11.37 -1.72
CA LYS A 79 -19.35 9.92 -1.85
C LYS A 79 -18.33 9.20 -2.76
N ILE A 80 -17.80 9.90 -3.76
CA ILE A 80 -16.81 9.37 -4.71
C ILE A 80 -15.46 9.15 -4.02
N ALA A 81 -15.05 10.02 -3.10
CA ALA A 81 -13.82 9.82 -2.31
C ALA A 81 -14.00 8.86 -1.13
N ALA A 82 -15.24 8.56 -0.75
CA ALA A 82 -15.58 7.71 0.39
C ALA A 82 -15.85 6.24 0.02
N GLY A 83 -15.77 5.84 -1.26
CA GLY A 83 -16.00 4.45 -1.68
C GLY A 83 -14.73 3.75 -2.14
N PRO A 84 -14.69 2.40 -2.14
CA PRO A 84 -13.64 1.67 -2.84
C PRO A 84 -13.80 1.93 -4.34
N LEU A 85 -12.82 2.60 -4.94
CA LEU A 85 -12.91 3.03 -6.34
C LEU A 85 -12.31 2.00 -7.30
N HIS A 86 -11.42 1.15 -6.80
CA HIS A 86 -10.61 0.27 -7.64
C HIS A 86 -10.51 -1.16 -7.07
N ASN A 87 -10.24 -2.11 -7.95
CA ASN A 87 -9.81 -3.45 -7.56
C ASN A 87 -8.35 -3.39 -7.10
N GLY A 88 -7.93 -4.33 -6.27
CA GLY A 88 -6.61 -4.33 -5.64
C GLY A 88 -6.56 -3.49 -4.37
N PHE A 89 -5.37 -2.97 -4.06
CA PHE A 89 -5.10 -2.21 -2.84
C PHE A 89 -5.74 -0.82 -2.87
N ASP A 90 -6.46 -0.46 -1.81
CA ASP A 90 -7.20 0.79 -1.67
C ASP A 90 -7.18 1.26 -0.19
N VAL A 91 -7.15 2.57 0.03
CA VAL A 91 -7.24 3.23 1.35
C VAL A 91 -8.46 4.15 1.35
N GLN A 92 -9.33 3.96 2.32
CA GLN A 92 -10.56 4.72 2.51
C GLN A 92 -10.49 5.52 3.81
N PHE A 93 -10.75 6.83 3.74
CA PHE A 93 -10.87 7.68 4.92
C PHE A 93 -12.21 7.42 5.62
N ILE A 94 -12.15 7.09 6.92
CA ILE A 94 -13.32 7.10 7.81
C ILE A 94 -13.37 8.46 8.51
N THR A 95 -12.25 8.89 9.09
CA THR A 95 -12.09 10.26 9.60
C THR A 95 -11.78 11.21 8.45
N HIS A 96 -12.52 12.32 8.35
CA HIS A 96 -12.27 13.33 7.32
C HIS A 96 -10.87 13.94 7.49
N PRO A 97 -10.04 14.08 6.42
CA PRO A 97 -8.68 14.65 6.51
C PRO A 97 -8.62 16.01 7.22
N ASN A 98 -9.50 16.95 6.85
CA ASN A 98 -9.59 18.27 7.49
C ASN A 98 -10.25 18.28 8.90
N ALA A 99 -10.74 17.15 9.40
CA ALA A 99 -11.35 17.04 10.73
C ALA A 99 -10.41 16.39 11.76
N ILE A 100 -9.13 16.18 11.39
CA ILE A 100 -8.13 15.63 12.30
C ILE A 100 -7.89 16.62 13.43
N GLN A 101 -8.08 16.15 14.65
CA GLN A 101 -7.86 16.90 15.88
C GLN A 101 -6.91 16.13 16.79
N VAL A 102 -6.15 16.88 17.59
CA VAL A 102 -5.25 16.32 18.61
C VAL A 102 -6.05 15.46 19.58
N ASN A 103 -5.49 14.30 19.92
CA ASN A 103 -6.08 13.31 20.82
C ASN A 103 -7.45 12.76 20.40
N GLN A 104 -7.88 13.00 19.17
CA GLN A 104 -9.09 12.38 18.60
C GLN A 104 -8.72 11.17 17.73
N PRO A 105 -9.60 10.16 17.66
CA PRO A 105 -9.36 8.98 16.82
C PRO A 105 -9.41 9.35 15.34
N ILE A 106 -8.37 8.92 14.64
CA ILE A 106 -8.20 9.01 13.20
C ILE A 106 -8.30 7.59 12.66
N GLN A 107 -9.23 7.39 11.75
CA GLN A 107 -9.58 6.08 11.21
C GLN A 107 -9.46 6.05 9.69
N PHE A 108 -8.81 5.00 9.22
CA PHE A 108 -8.68 4.64 7.80
C PHE A 108 -9.03 3.18 7.64
N LYS A 109 -9.54 2.81 6.48
CA LYS A 109 -9.77 1.41 6.13
C LYS A 109 -8.87 1.02 4.98
N VAL A 110 -8.05 -0.01 5.19
CA VAL A 110 -7.23 -0.64 4.15
C VAL A 110 -8.00 -1.81 3.56
N LEU A 111 -8.10 -1.79 2.23
CA LEU A 111 -8.90 -2.73 1.45
C LEU A 111 -8.01 -3.41 0.41
N ASN A 112 -8.26 -4.69 0.15
CA ASN A 112 -7.79 -5.37 -1.04
C ASN A 112 -8.99 -6.00 -1.74
N ASN A 113 -9.24 -5.63 -3.00
CA ASN A 113 -10.43 -6.03 -3.75
C ASN A 113 -11.71 -5.77 -2.94
N GLN A 114 -11.82 -4.55 -2.39
CA GLN A 114 -12.96 -4.07 -1.61
C GLN A 114 -13.22 -4.80 -0.27
N LYS A 115 -12.32 -5.70 0.14
CA LYS A 115 -12.39 -6.39 1.43
C LYS A 115 -11.33 -5.87 2.39
N GLY A 116 -11.72 -5.69 3.65
CA GLY A 116 -10.80 -5.30 4.72
C GLY A 116 -9.62 -6.26 4.85
N ILE A 117 -8.41 -5.72 5.00
CA ILE A 117 -7.20 -6.52 5.21
C ILE A 117 -6.93 -6.58 6.72
N LYS A 118 -7.04 -7.74 7.35
CA LYS A 118 -6.67 -7.95 8.76
C LYS A 118 -5.16 -8.03 8.94
N GLY A 119 -4.63 -7.42 10.00
CA GLY A 119 -3.21 -7.55 10.36
C GLY A 119 -2.26 -6.78 9.43
N PHE A 120 -2.76 -5.81 8.67
CA PHE A 120 -1.94 -4.93 7.83
C PHE A 120 -1.17 -3.97 8.73
N ASN A 121 0.15 -3.96 8.61
CA ASN A 121 1.02 -3.04 9.34
C ASN A 121 1.26 -1.78 8.51
N ALA A 122 1.00 -0.62 9.10
CA ALA A 122 1.28 0.68 8.49
C ALA A 122 2.14 1.52 9.42
N GLU A 123 3.01 2.33 8.82
CA GLU A 123 3.79 3.35 9.53
C GLU A 123 3.16 4.71 9.23
N ILE A 124 2.85 5.46 10.29
CA ILE A 124 2.28 6.80 10.18
C ILE A 124 3.39 7.82 10.31
N LEU A 125 3.58 8.60 9.25
CA LEU A 125 4.48 9.74 9.17
C LEU A 125 3.65 11.01 9.32
N VAL A 126 4.10 11.92 10.18
CA VAL A 126 3.44 13.22 10.38
C VAL A 126 4.48 14.30 10.18
N GLN A 127 4.16 15.25 9.30
CA GLN A 127 4.94 16.48 9.19
C GLN A 127 4.27 17.54 10.09
N THR A 128 4.98 17.94 11.14
CA THR A 128 4.56 19.04 12.00
C THR A 128 4.61 20.36 11.23
N THR A 129 3.69 21.27 11.52
CA THR A 129 3.59 22.57 10.85
C THR A 129 4.64 23.58 11.35
N ASP A 130 5.59 23.15 12.18
CA ASP A 130 6.64 23.98 12.77
C ASP A 130 7.86 24.18 11.84
N TYR A 131 7.76 23.75 10.57
CA TYR A 131 8.83 23.79 9.57
C TYR A 131 10.10 23.02 9.98
N SER A 132 10.04 22.18 11.01
CA SER A 132 11.15 21.28 11.31
C SER A 132 11.29 20.23 10.21
N ARG A 133 12.54 19.91 9.83
CA ARG A 133 12.85 18.93 8.77
C ARG A 133 12.90 17.49 9.27
N ASP A 134 12.49 17.26 10.51
CA ASP A 134 12.51 15.94 11.12
C ASP A 134 11.20 15.22 10.82
N THR A 135 11.17 14.44 9.74
CA THR A 135 10.11 13.47 9.52
C THR A 135 10.18 12.42 10.63
N LYS A 136 9.33 12.54 11.64
CA LYS A 136 9.26 11.55 12.72
C LYS A 136 8.23 10.49 12.36
N VAL A 137 8.66 9.22 12.30
CA VAL A 137 7.73 8.07 12.39
C VAL A 137 7.02 8.20 13.73
N LEU A 138 5.73 8.52 13.69
CA LEU A 138 4.98 8.79 14.91
C LEU A 138 4.49 7.48 15.53
N LYS A 139 4.03 6.54 14.70
CA LYS A 139 3.43 5.28 15.18
C LYS A 139 3.36 4.21 14.11
N THR A 140 3.65 2.96 14.48
CA THR A 140 3.23 1.78 13.73
C THR A 140 1.85 1.34 14.20
N VAL A 141 0.94 1.09 13.28
CA VAL A 141 -0.43 0.66 13.54
C VAL A 141 -0.73 -0.61 12.77
N THR A 142 -1.59 -1.45 13.36
CA THR A 142 -2.03 -2.70 12.74
C THR A 142 -3.55 -2.66 12.57
N SER A 143 -4.04 -3.13 11.42
CA SER A 143 -5.47 -3.13 11.13
C SER A 143 -6.24 -4.22 11.87
N ASP A 144 -7.48 -3.91 12.24
CA ASP A 144 -8.43 -4.84 12.86
C ASP A 144 -9.04 -5.85 11.85
N GLU A 145 -10.04 -6.61 12.27
CA GLU A 145 -10.69 -7.63 11.44
C GLU A 145 -11.43 -7.06 10.23
N GLN A 146 -11.84 -5.79 10.31
CA GLN A 146 -12.53 -5.07 9.25
C GLN A 146 -11.53 -4.30 8.37
N GLY A 147 -10.23 -4.36 8.66
CA GLY A 147 -9.19 -3.62 7.97
C GLY A 147 -9.09 -2.16 8.41
N VAL A 148 -9.63 -1.80 9.58
CA VAL A 148 -9.57 -0.42 10.10
C VAL A 148 -8.27 -0.22 10.86
N LEU A 149 -7.54 0.84 10.49
CA LEU A 149 -6.43 1.41 11.22
C LEU A 149 -6.97 2.54 12.11
N ASN A 150 -6.68 2.50 13.40
CA ASN A 150 -7.12 3.49 14.36
C ASN A 150 -5.92 4.05 15.16
N PHE A 151 -5.76 5.36 15.16
CA PHE A 151 -4.71 6.04 15.92
C PHE A 151 -5.10 7.46 16.29
N SER A 152 -4.29 8.11 17.10
CA SER A 152 -4.45 9.51 17.47
C SER A 152 -3.10 10.22 17.39
N LEU A 153 -3.13 11.53 17.18
CA LEU A 153 -1.95 12.39 17.20
C LEU A 153 -1.89 13.14 18.53
N ALA A 154 -0.71 13.16 19.16
CA ALA A 154 -0.48 13.91 20.40
C ALA A 154 -0.30 15.42 20.14
N GLU A 155 0.05 15.80 18.91
CA GLU A 155 0.32 17.18 18.51
C GLU A 155 -0.38 17.51 17.18
N LYS A 156 -0.56 18.80 16.89
CA LYS A 156 -1.10 19.23 15.59
C LYS A 156 -0.07 18.96 14.50
N GLY A 157 -0.48 18.27 13.45
CA GLY A 157 0.37 17.99 12.30
C GLY A 157 -0.46 17.60 11.08
N ASN A 158 0.17 17.64 9.91
CA ASN A 158 -0.40 17.15 8.67
C ASN A 158 0.09 15.70 8.46
N ILE A 159 -0.82 14.80 8.13
CA ILE A 159 -0.47 13.42 7.75
C ILE A 159 -0.12 13.44 6.26
N CYS A 160 1.08 12.97 5.92
CA CYS A 160 1.58 12.89 4.55
C CYS A 160 1.49 11.46 4.01
#